data_AF-A0A397TRC9-F1
#
_entry.id   AF-A0A397TRC9-F1
#
_cell.length_a   1.000
_cell.length_b   1.000
_cell.length_c   1.000
_cell.angle_alpha   90.00
_cell.angle_beta   90.00
_cell.angle_gamma   90.00
#
_symmetry.space_group_name_H-M   'P 1'
#
loop_
_entity.id
_entity.type
_entity.pdbx_description
1 polymer ?
#
loop_
_entity_poly.entity_id
_entity_poly.type
_entity_poly.pdbx_seq_one_letter_code
_entity_poly.pdbx_strand_id
1 'polypeptide(L)'
;MVLIEPNLNESDKRHILVTHDESVFYANDGKKTFWRPIGYQSLRKKGAGLSLHVSDFLTEVDGRLKFEQEEACITMKPGVNRDGWWKTEDLVAQVIFFVLFLFKIIV
;
A
#
# COMPACT_ATOMS: atom_id res chain seq x y z
N MET A 1 -16.87 -6.81 -3.45
CA MET A 1 -17.65 -5.56 -3.41
C MET A 1 -18.33 -5.45 -4.77
N VAL A 2 -19.63 -5.15 -4.84
CA VAL A 2 -20.32 -4.96 -6.13
C VAL A 2 -20.27 -3.48 -6.44
N LEU A 3 -19.64 -3.11 -7.56
CA LEU A 3 -19.64 -1.73 -8.04
C LEU A 3 -21.04 -1.41 -8.59
N ILE A 4 -21.66 -0.36 -8.06
CA ILE A 4 -22.94 0.15 -8.56
C ILE A 4 -22.64 1.34 -9.46
N GLU A 5 -22.88 1.19 -10.75
CA GLU A 5 -22.66 2.27 -11.70
C GLU A 5 -23.68 3.40 -11.48
N PRO A 6 -23.23 4.66 -11.38
CA PRO A 6 -24.13 5.79 -11.23
C PRO A 6 -24.94 6.02 -12.50
N ASN A 7 -26.20 6.43 -12.34
CA ASN A 7 -27.00 6.91 -13.47
C ASN A 7 -26.65 8.38 -13.73
N LEU A 8 -25.91 8.64 -14.82
CA LEU A 8 -25.39 9.95 -15.19
C LEU A 8 -26.14 10.50 -16.42
N ASN A 9 -26.44 11.80 -16.44
CA ASN A 9 -26.95 12.47 -17.64
C ASN A 9 -25.81 12.79 -18.63
N GLU A 10 -26.15 13.16 -19.87
CA GLU A 10 -25.14 13.47 -20.91
C GLU A 10 -24.15 14.59 -20.51
N SER A 11 -24.55 15.52 -19.63
CA SER A 11 -23.69 16.60 -19.13
C SER A 11 -22.85 16.22 -17.92
N ASP A 12 -23.14 15.09 -17.27
CA ASP A 12 -22.55 14.74 -16.00
C ASP A 12 -21.20 14.04 -16.21
N LYS A 13 -20.26 14.32 -15.31
CA LYS A 13 -18.94 13.67 -15.32
C LYS A 13 -18.91 12.58 -14.27
N ARG A 14 -18.45 11.40 -14.65
CA ARG A 14 -18.13 10.34 -13.69
C ARG A 14 -17.00 10.84 -12.79
N HIS A 15 -17.21 10.78 -11.49
CA HIS A 15 -16.16 10.96 -10.49
C HIS A 15 -15.78 9.60 -9.96
N ILE A 16 -14.48 9.37 -9.81
CA ILE A 16 -13.94 8.12 -9.30
C ILE A 16 -13.08 8.45 -8.11
N LEU A 17 -13.41 7.84 -6.97
CA LEU A 17 -12.63 8.03 -5.76
C LEU A 17 -11.30 7.28 -5.88
N VAL A 18 -10.21 8.03 -5.75
CA VAL A 18 -8.86 7.48 -5.59
C VAL A 18 -8.44 7.72 -4.13
N THR A 19 -8.10 6.64 -3.44
CA THR A 19 -7.61 6.67 -2.06
C THR A 19 -6.14 6.31 -2.02
N HIS A 20 -5.42 6.88 -1.05
CA HIS A 20 -4.00 6.62 -0.81
C HIS A 20 -3.78 6.39 0.67
N ASP A 21 -2.91 5.43 0.99
CA ASP A 21 -2.40 5.23 2.35
C ASP A 21 -0.99 4.64 2.33
N GLU A 22 -0.31 4.79 3.46
CA GLU A 22 1.02 4.26 3.71
C GLU A 22 1.01 3.31 4.91
N SER A 23 1.72 2.20 4.80
CA SER A 23 1.84 1.22 5.88
C SER A 23 3.25 0.69 6.00
N VAL A 24 3.67 0.44 7.25
CA VAL A 24 4.97 -0.17 7.54
C VAL A 24 4.77 -1.49 8.25
N PHE A 25 5.28 -2.56 7.65
CA PHE A 25 5.25 -3.91 8.20
C PHE A 25 6.62 -4.27 8.75
N TYR A 26 6.68 -4.82 9.96
CA TYR A 26 7.92 -5.26 10.56
C TYR A 26 8.02 -6.80 10.58
N ALA A 27 9.25 -7.30 10.40
CA ALA A 27 9.53 -8.74 10.35
C ALA A 27 9.11 -9.49 11.63
N ASN A 28 9.05 -8.79 12.77
CA ASN A 28 8.66 -9.37 14.05
C ASN A 28 7.24 -8.94 14.50
N ASP A 29 6.38 -8.45 13.61
CA ASP A 29 4.96 -8.11 13.91
C ASP A 29 4.05 -9.35 14.12
N GLY A 30 4.64 -10.54 14.23
CA GLY A 30 3.92 -11.77 14.51
C GLY A 30 3.11 -11.73 15.82
N LYS A 31 2.12 -12.62 15.93
CA LYS A 31 1.20 -12.72 17.07
C LYS A 31 1.96 -12.68 18.40
N LYS A 32 1.64 -11.71 19.26
CA LYS A 32 2.23 -11.58 20.61
C LYS A 32 1.71 -12.67 21.58
N THR A 33 0.49 -13.13 21.35
CA THR A 33 -0.18 -14.15 22.16
C THR A 33 -0.20 -15.49 21.44
N PHE A 34 0.11 -16.56 22.16
CA PHE A 34 0.09 -17.94 21.66
C PHE A 34 -0.12 -18.91 22.83
N TRP A 35 -0.72 -20.05 22.56
CA TRP A 35 -0.88 -21.12 23.54
C TRP A 35 0.44 -21.84 23.75
N ARG A 36 0.81 -22.09 25.01
CA ARG A 36 2.04 -22.78 25.36
C ARG A 36 1.87 -23.66 26.60
N PRO A 37 2.62 -24.76 26.73
CA PRO A 37 2.68 -25.52 27.98
C PRO A 37 3.18 -24.68 29.15
N ILE A 38 2.79 -25.08 30.37
CA ILE A 38 3.33 -24.52 31.61
C ILE A 38 4.85 -24.69 31.64
N GLY A 39 5.57 -23.62 31.99
CA GLY A 39 7.03 -23.59 32.04
C GLY A 39 7.73 -23.27 30.71
N TYR A 40 7.02 -23.22 29.58
CA TYR A 40 7.64 -22.86 28.30
C TYR A 40 7.98 -21.36 28.23
N GLN A 41 9.23 -21.01 27.94
CA GLN A 41 9.65 -19.63 27.68
C GLN A 41 10.00 -19.45 26.21
N SER A 42 9.22 -18.65 25.47
CA SER A 42 9.52 -18.37 24.06
C SER A 42 10.73 -17.45 23.93
N LEU A 43 11.73 -17.88 23.19
CA LEU A 43 12.81 -17.01 22.73
C LEU A 43 12.33 -16.22 21.51
N ARG A 44 12.01 -14.94 21.71
CA ARG A 44 11.71 -14.01 20.62
C ARG A 44 12.88 -13.07 20.42
N LYS A 45 13.17 -12.75 19.16
CA LYS A 45 14.12 -11.68 18.85
C LYS A 45 13.59 -10.38 19.45
N LYS A 46 14.46 -9.62 20.11
CA LYS A 46 14.13 -8.32 20.68
C LYS A 46 13.97 -7.30 19.55
N GLY A 47 12.94 -6.46 19.64
CA GLY A 47 12.67 -5.38 18.68
C GLY A 47 11.82 -5.81 17.47
N ALA A 48 11.42 -4.84 16.65
CA ALA A 48 10.53 -5.05 15.50
C ALA A 48 11.21 -5.77 14.33
N GLY A 49 12.55 -5.76 14.26
CA GLY A 49 13.30 -6.35 13.15
C GLY A 49 13.33 -5.43 11.92
N LEU A 50 13.49 -6.03 10.74
CA LEU A 50 13.47 -5.28 9.48
C LEU A 50 12.05 -4.81 9.16
N SER A 51 11.91 -3.57 8.73
CA SER A 51 10.67 -3.00 8.20
C SER A 51 10.60 -3.02 6.67
N LEU A 52 9.39 -3.09 6.15
CA LEU A 52 8.98 -2.89 4.76
C LEU A 52 7.91 -1.79 4.75
N HIS A 53 8.21 -0.65 4.13
CA HIS A 53 7.22 0.40 3.90
C HIS A 53 6.53 0.12 2.57
N VAL A 54 5.21 0.31 2.53
CA VAL A 54 4.35 0.15 1.36
C VAL A 54 3.50 1.42 1.23
N SER A 55 3.51 2.03 0.06
CA SER A 55 2.64 3.14 -0.33
C SER A 55 1.81 2.69 -1.53
N ASP A 56 0.49 2.80 -1.48
CA ASP A 56 -0.37 2.34 -2.58
C ASP A 56 -1.59 3.24 -2.80
N PHE A 57 -2.09 3.24 -4.04
CA PHE A 57 -3.28 3.96 -4.46
C PHE A 57 -4.35 2.97 -4.91
N LEU A 58 -5.56 3.16 -4.39
CA LEU A 58 -6.71 2.29 -4.65
C LEU A 58 -7.87 3.09 -5.25
N THR A 59 -8.53 2.51 -6.25
CA THR A 59 -9.79 3.00 -6.79
C THR A 59 -10.95 2.12 -6.35
N GLU A 60 -12.16 2.68 -6.34
CA GLU A 60 -13.38 1.91 -6.05
C GLU A 60 -13.74 0.90 -7.15
N VAL A 61 -13.22 1.09 -8.37
CA VAL A 61 -13.54 0.31 -9.57
C VAL A 61 -12.69 -0.95 -9.63
N ASP A 62 -11.36 -0.81 -9.58
CA ASP A 62 -10.39 -1.90 -9.83
C ASP A 62 -9.55 -2.25 -8.60
N GLY A 63 -9.70 -1.51 -7.50
CA GLY A 63 -8.81 -1.63 -6.36
C GLY A 63 -7.42 -1.11 -6.72
N ARG A 64 -6.43 -1.98 -6.78
CA ARG A 64 -5.02 -1.57 -7.02
C ARG A 64 -4.83 -1.14 -8.47
N LEU A 65 -4.23 0.03 -8.68
CA LEU A 65 -3.82 0.50 -9.99
C LEU A 65 -2.64 -0.35 -10.49
N LYS A 66 -2.93 -1.30 -11.38
CA LYS A 66 -1.94 -2.20 -11.97
C LYS A 66 -2.30 -2.53 -13.41
N PHE A 67 -1.33 -2.39 -14.31
CA PHE A 67 -1.46 -2.77 -15.71
C PHE A 67 -0.18 -3.48 -16.17
N GLU A 68 -0.32 -4.71 -16.68
CA GLU A 68 0.80 -5.57 -17.04
C GLU A 68 1.85 -5.71 -15.91
N GLN A 69 3.05 -5.15 -16.13
CA GLN A 69 4.19 -5.20 -15.20
C GLN A 69 4.31 -3.93 -14.35
N GLU A 70 3.49 -2.92 -14.63
CA GLU A 70 3.48 -1.63 -13.93
C GLU A 70 2.42 -1.65 -12.83
N GLU A 71 2.78 -1.20 -11.62
CA GLU A 71 1.85 -1.02 -10.52
C GLU A 71 2.13 0.27 -9.78
N ALA A 72 1.08 0.94 -9.31
CA ALA A 72 1.21 2.17 -8.52
C ALA A 72 1.78 1.91 -7.13
N CYS A 73 1.74 0.67 -6.65
CA CYS A 73 2.23 0.28 -5.35
C CYS A 73 3.75 0.32 -5.28
N ILE A 74 4.30 1.12 -4.39
CA ILE A 74 5.74 1.21 -4.16
C ILE A 74 6.09 0.59 -2.83
N THR A 75 7.14 -0.23 -2.83
CA THR A 75 7.71 -0.82 -1.62
C THR A 75 9.13 -0.34 -1.42
N MET A 76 9.49 0.03 -0.19
CA MET A 76 10.86 0.41 0.18
C MET A 76 11.28 -0.24 1.50
N LYS A 77 12.58 -0.40 1.72
CA LYS A 77 13.15 -0.88 2.97
C LYS A 77 13.66 0.30 3.80
N PRO A 78 12.87 0.82 4.75
CA PRO A 78 13.27 1.99 5.52
C PRO A 78 14.49 1.75 6.42
N GLY A 79 15.33 2.77 6.55
CA GLY A 79 16.47 2.86 7.45
C GLY A 79 17.66 3.63 6.88
N VAL A 80 18.47 4.22 7.76
CA VAL A 80 19.65 5.03 7.41
C VAL A 80 20.67 4.26 6.56
N ASN A 81 20.87 2.98 6.84
CA ASN A 81 21.77 2.10 6.08
C ASN A 81 21.00 1.23 5.05
N ARG A 82 19.84 1.71 4.58
CA ARG A 82 18.99 1.04 3.58
C ARG A 82 18.51 2.08 2.56
N ASP A 83 17.24 2.04 2.17
CA ASP A 83 16.66 2.91 1.14
C ASP A 83 16.33 4.32 1.68
N GLY A 84 16.69 4.62 2.94
CA GLY A 84 16.35 5.88 3.60
C GLY A 84 14.97 5.85 4.25
N TRP A 85 14.31 6.99 4.30
CA TRP A 85 12.94 7.14 4.82
C TRP A 85 12.06 7.66 3.69
N TRP A 86 10.80 7.25 3.66
CA TRP A 86 9.81 7.75 2.71
C TRP A 86 9.60 9.25 2.93
N LYS A 87 9.58 10.02 1.85
CA LYS A 87 9.40 11.47 1.88
C LYS A 87 8.33 11.90 0.90
N THR A 88 7.92 13.16 1.03
CA THR A 88 6.98 13.79 0.10
C THR A 88 7.47 13.72 -1.35
N GLU A 89 8.77 13.81 -1.61
CA GLU A 89 9.31 13.69 -2.96
C GLU A 89 9.07 12.30 -3.57
N ASP A 90 9.13 11.24 -2.76
CA ASP A 90 8.86 9.87 -3.21
C ASP A 90 7.37 9.70 -3.55
N LEU A 91 6.47 10.26 -2.73
CA LEU A 91 5.03 10.29 -3.01
C LEU A 91 4.72 11.05 -4.31
N VAL A 92 5.33 12.23 -4.51
CA VAL A 92 5.15 13.02 -5.74
C VAL A 92 5.64 12.23 -6.96
N ALA A 93 6.78 11.55 -6.85
CA ALA A 93 7.30 10.70 -7.91
C ALA A 93 6.34 9.53 -8.22
N GLN A 94 5.83 8.85 -7.18
CA GLN A 94 4.84 7.77 -7.33
C GLN A 94 3.59 8.26 -8.09
N VAL A 95 3.07 9.44 -7.74
CA VAL A 95 1.90 10.03 -8.39
C VAL A 95 2.17 10.34 -9.87
N ILE A 96 3.30 11.01 -10.16
CA ILE A 96 3.61 11.49 -11.51
C ILE A 96 3.92 10.32 -12.45
N PHE A 97 4.73 9.35 -12.01
CA PHE A 97 5.24 8.30 -12.88
C PHE A 97 4.31 7.09 -12.98
N PHE A 98 3.58 6.74 -11.92
CA PHE A 98 2.73 5.55 -11.92
C PHE A 98 1.24 5.88 -11.86
N VAL A 99 0.79 6.64 -10.86
CA VAL A 99 -0.66 6.83 -10.61
C VAL A 99 -1.34 7.52 -11.79
N LEU A 100 -0.83 8.67 -12.24
CA LEU A 100 -1.45 9.41 -13.35
C LEU A 100 -1.41 8.63 -14.67
N PHE A 101 -0.36 7.85 -14.89
CA PHE A 101 -0.21 7.02 -16.08
C PHE A 101 -1.20 5.84 -16.06
N LEU A 102 -1.19 5.05 -14.99
CA LEU A 102 -2.05 3.88 -14.82
C LEU A 102 -3.52 4.25 -14.73
N PHE A 103 -3.86 5.36 -14.07
CA PHE A 103 -5.23 5.83 -13.99
C PHE A 103 -5.79 6.10 -15.39
N LYS A 104 -5.03 6.74 -16.29
CA LYS A 104 -5.48 6.99 -17.67
C LYS A 104 -5.62 5.74 -18.53
N ILE A 105 -4.98 4.63 -18.16
CA ILE A 105 -5.01 3.38 -18.92
C ILE A 105 -6.15 2.49 -18.44
N ILE A 106 -6.33 2.40 -17.13
CA ILE A 106 -7.23 1.44 -16.49
C ILE A 106 -8.63 2.04 -16.31
N VAL A 107 -8.71 3.34 -16.06
CA VAL A 107 -9.93 4.05 -15.62
C VAL A 107 -10.42 5.00 -16.70
#